data_AF-A0A5E4CYG6-F1
#
_entry.id   AF-A0A5E4CYG6-F1
#
_cell.length_a   1.000
_cell.length_b   1.000
_cell.length_c   1.000
_cell.angle_alpha   90.00
_cell.angle_beta   90.00
_cell.angle_gamma   90.00
#
_symmetry.space_group_name_H-M   'P 1'
#
loop_
_entity.id
_entity.type
_entity.pdbx_description
1 polymer ?
#
loop_
_entity_poly.entity_id
_entity_poly.type
_entity_poly.pdbx_seq_one_letter_code
_entity_poly.pdbx_strand_id
1 'polypeptide(L)'
;MQRKLSVALAFVGDAKVVILDEPTSGVDPYSRRSIWDLLLKYRSGRTIIMSTHHMDEADLLGDRIAIISQGRLYCSGTPLFLKNCFGKGFYLTLVRKMKNIQSQRSGCEGTCSCASKDFSVKCPTRIDEITPEQVLDGDVNELMDVVCHHVPEAKLVECIGQELIFLLPNKNFKQRAYASLFRELEETLADLGLSSFGISDTPLEEIFLKVTEDSDSGPLFAGMVLGEKAQQAAQSSSTCSPVQPPLEPQDRGTVLNTGLRLVLQHVQALLIKRFHHATRSRKDFLAQMVLPATFVFLALVLSIIVPPFGEYPALTLHPWIYGQQYTFFSMDEPGNKHLEILADVLLNKPGFGNRCLKEEWLL
;
A
#
# COMPACT_ATOMS: atom_id res chain seq x y z
N MET A 1 -17.17 7.30 -9.02
CA MET A 1 -18.02 8.36 -9.63
C MET A 1 -17.64 9.79 -9.24
N GLN A 2 -17.32 10.09 -7.97
CA GLN A 2 -16.98 11.46 -7.51
C GLN A 2 -15.89 12.17 -8.33
N ARG A 3 -14.85 11.43 -8.78
CA ARG A 3 -13.72 12.01 -9.53
C ARG A 3 -14.13 12.49 -10.93
N LYS A 4 -14.99 11.72 -11.62
CA LYS A 4 -15.55 12.13 -12.92
C LYS A 4 -16.36 13.43 -12.80
N LEU A 5 -17.16 13.58 -11.74
CA LEU A 5 -17.90 14.81 -11.49
C LEU A 5 -16.94 15.98 -11.20
N SER A 6 -15.88 15.75 -10.41
CA SER A 6 -14.87 16.78 -10.14
C SER A 6 -14.22 17.30 -11.42
N VAL A 7 -13.81 16.39 -12.31
CA VAL A 7 -13.24 16.77 -13.61
C VAL A 7 -14.28 17.51 -14.46
N ALA A 8 -15.53 17.02 -14.51
CA ALA A 8 -16.59 17.69 -15.26
C ALA A 8 -16.84 19.13 -14.76
N LEU A 9 -16.91 19.33 -13.44
CA LEU A 9 -17.09 20.65 -12.82
C LEU A 9 -15.99 21.63 -13.20
N ALA A 10 -14.74 21.16 -13.35
CA ALA A 10 -13.63 21.99 -13.80
C ALA A 10 -13.81 22.53 -15.24
N PHE A 11 -14.56 21.82 -16.10
CA PHE A 11 -14.82 22.20 -17.48
C PHE A 11 -16.14 22.96 -17.70
N VAL A 12 -17.08 22.92 -16.76
CA VAL A 12 -18.41 23.57 -16.89
C VAL A 12 -18.30 25.09 -17.10
N GLY A 13 -17.31 25.73 -16.48
CA GLY A 13 -17.15 27.19 -16.51
C GLY A 13 -16.42 27.76 -17.73
N ASP A 14 -16.20 26.96 -18.79
CA ASP A 14 -15.40 27.34 -19.97
C ASP A 14 -14.04 27.97 -19.61
N ALA A 15 -13.36 27.38 -18.62
CA ALA A 15 -12.09 27.90 -18.13
C ALA A 15 -10.99 27.81 -19.21
N LYS A 16 -10.29 28.92 -19.43
CA LYS A 16 -9.13 28.97 -20.35
C LYS A 16 -7.94 28.14 -19.85
N VAL A 17 -7.77 28.09 -18.53
CA VAL A 17 -6.72 27.33 -17.85
C VAL A 17 -7.37 26.42 -16.82
N VAL A 18 -7.08 25.12 -16.90
CA VAL A 18 -7.62 24.09 -16.01
C VAL A 18 -6.43 23.38 -15.35
N ILE A 19 -6.44 23.29 -14.02
CA ILE A 19 -5.42 22.59 -13.25
C ILE A 19 -6.07 21.35 -12.62
N LEU A 20 -5.49 20.17 -12.87
CA LEU A 20 -6.01 18.89 -12.40
C LEU A 20 -4.93 18.19 -11.58
N ASP A 21 -5.20 17.97 -10.29
CA ASP A 21 -4.30 17.20 -9.43
C ASP A 21 -4.75 15.73 -9.37
N GLU A 22 -3.93 14.85 -9.95
CA GLU A 22 -4.17 13.40 -10.06
C GLU A 22 -5.61 12.99 -10.43
N PRO A 23 -6.14 13.41 -11.60
CA PRO A 23 -7.56 13.26 -11.92
C PRO A 23 -8.03 11.79 -12.03
N THR A 24 -7.11 10.86 -12.22
CA THR A 24 -7.35 9.43 -12.42
C THR A 24 -7.03 8.57 -11.20
N SER A 25 -6.53 9.17 -10.11
CA SER A 25 -6.16 8.44 -8.89
C SER A 25 -7.39 7.78 -8.24
N GLY A 26 -7.29 6.47 -7.98
CA GLY A 26 -8.36 5.65 -7.41
C GLY A 26 -9.54 5.37 -8.35
N VAL A 27 -9.34 5.53 -9.67
CA VAL A 27 -10.34 5.24 -10.71
C VAL A 27 -10.03 3.91 -11.40
N ASP A 28 -11.06 3.12 -11.71
CA ASP A 28 -10.89 1.86 -12.45
C ASP A 28 -10.38 2.10 -13.89
N PRO A 29 -9.73 1.10 -14.53
CA PRO A 29 -9.13 1.27 -15.86
C PRO A 29 -10.09 1.74 -16.95
N TYR A 30 -11.36 1.31 -16.89
CA TYR A 30 -12.36 1.71 -17.88
C TYR A 30 -12.78 3.17 -17.70
N SER A 31 -13.07 3.56 -16.46
CA SER A 31 -13.39 4.94 -16.11
C SER A 31 -12.24 5.91 -16.36
N ARG A 32 -10.98 5.47 -16.20
CA ARG A 32 -9.79 6.25 -16.52
C ARG A 32 -9.73 6.61 -18.00
N ARG A 33 -9.97 5.66 -18.90
CA ARG A 33 -10.06 5.92 -20.36
C ARG A 33 -11.15 6.94 -20.68
N SER A 34 -12.31 6.83 -20.05
CA SER A 34 -13.39 7.82 -20.22
C SER A 34 -13.00 9.23 -19.78
N ILE A 35 -12.14 9.38 -18.76
CA ILE A 35 -11.60 10.68 -18.35
C ILE A 35 -10.61 11.18 -19.40
N TRP A 36 -9.72 10.33 -19.91
CA TRP A 36 -8.76 10.67 -20.97
C TRP A 36 -9.47 11.17 -22.23
N ASP A 37 -10.52 10.48 -22.68
CA ASP A 37 -11.33 10.90 -23.83
C ASP A 37 -11.98 12.27 -23.62
N LEU A 38 -12.43 12.57 -22.39
CA LEU A 38 -12.99 13.86 -22.02
C LEU A 38 -11.92 14.96 -22.09
N LEU A 39 -10.73 14.72 -21.52
CA LEU A 39 -9.61 15.66 -21.56
C LEU A 39 -9.19 15.94 -23.00
N LEU A 40 -9.07 14.90 -23.83
CA LEU A 40 -8.74 15.02 -25.26
C LEU A 40 -9.83 15.75 -26.05
N LYS A 41 -11.10 15.56 -25.72
CA LYS A 41 -12.22 16.26 -26.38
C LYS A 41 -12.25 17.75 -26.05
N TYR A 42 -11.93 18.11 -24.81
CA TYR A 42 -12.08 19.48 -24.30
C TYR A 42 -10.76 20.28 -24.23
N ARG A 43 -9.64 19.74 -24.74
CA ARG A 43 -8.34 20.42 -24.77
C ARG A 43 -8.27 21.58 -25.75
N SER A 44 -9.06 21.58 -26.83
CA SER A 44 -8.94 22.58 -27.89
C SER A 44 -9.25 23.99 -27.38
N GLY A 45 -8.32 24.92 -27.54
CA GLY A 45 -8.48 26.31 -27.10
C GLY A 45 -8.31 26.54 -25.59
N ARG A 46 -7.80 25.54 -24.85
CA ARG A 46 -7.57 25.61 -23.40
C ARG A 46 -6.18 25.11 -23.04
N THR A 47 -5.64 25.58 -21.92
CA THR A 47 -4.42 25.05 -21.31
C THR A 47 -4.79 24.16 -20.13
N ILE A 48 -4.45 22.88 -20.23
CA ILE A 48 -4.68 21.91 -19.15
C ILE A 48 -3.32 21.59 -18.53
N ILE A 49 -3.18 21.85 -17.23
CA ILE A 49 -2.02 21.45 -16.44
C ILE A 49 -2.48 20.31 -15.55
N MET A 50 -1.80 19.17 -15.62
CA MET A 50 -2.17 17.99 -14.86
C MET A 50 -0.94 17.39 -14.19
N SER A 51 -1.06 17.05 -12.91
CA SER A 51 -0.13 16.17 -12.20
C SER A 51 -0.66 14.75 -12.25
N THR A 52 0.22 13.80 -12.55
CA THR A 52 -0.08 12.36 -12.48
C THR A 52 1.20 11.62 -12.11
N HIS A 53 1.05 10.54 -11.34
CA HIS A 53 2.12 9.58 -11.08
C HIS A 53 2.14 8.43 -12.09
N HIS A 54 1.15 8.36 -12.98
CA HIS A 54 1.06 7.35 -14.02
C HIS A 54 1.72 7.89 -15.31
N MET A 55 2.85 7.31 -15.71
CA MET A 55 3.58 7.86 -16.86
C MET A 55 2.90 7.53 -18.21
N ASP A 56 2.12 6.45 -18.29
CA ASP A 56 1.26 6.14 -19.45
C ASP A 56 0.26 7.26 -19.73
N GLU A 57 -0.32 7.84 -18.67
CA GLU A 57 -1.21 9.00 -18.76
C GLU A 57 -0.47 10.24 -19.27
N ALA A 58 0.75 10.49 -18.77
CA ALA A 58 1.57 11.61 -19.19
C ALA A 58 2.00 11.49 -20.67
N ASP A 59 2.37 10.29 -21.12
CA ASP A 59 2.77 10.01 -22.52
C ASP A 59 1.59 10.19 -23.48
N LEU A 60 0.39 9.74 -23.09
CA LEU A 60 -0.79 9.79 -23.96
C LEU A 60 -1.43 11.19 -24.03
N LEU A 61 -1.55 11.88 -22.89
CA LEU A 61 -2.26 13.17 -22.79
C LEU A 61 -1.34 14.37 -22.92
N GLY A 62 -0.05 14.21 -22.63
CA GLY A 62 0.89 15.32 -22.48
C GLY A 62 1.48 15.80 -23.81
N ASP A 63 1.20 17.05 -24.18
CA ASP A 63 1.95 17.74 -25.24
C ASP A 63 3.38 18.05 -24.80
N ARG A 64 3.54 18.38 -23.51
CA ARG A 64 4.81 18.61 -22.85
C ARG A 64 4.76 17.98 -21.47
N ILE A 65 5.82 17.27 -21.13
CA ILE A 65 5.99 16.60 -19.85
C ILE A 65 7.06 17.36 -19.08
N ALA A 66 6.85 17.49 -17.78
CA ALA A 66 7.77 18.10 -16.83
C ALA A 66 8.01 17.09 -15.70
N ILE A 67 9.25 16.65 -15.53
CA ILE A 67 9.62 15.72 -14.45
C ILE A 67 10.11 16.51 -13.24
N ILE A 68 9.42 16.33 -12.12
CA ILE A 68 9.74 16.99 -10.84
C ILE A 68 10.11 15.90 -9.83
N SER A 69 11.21 16.10 -9.12
CA SER A 69 11.62 15.26 -7.98
C SER A 69 12.29 16.14 -6.92
N GLN A 70 12.19 15.77 -5.65
CA GLN A 70 12.82 16.51 -4.52
C GLN A 70 12.58 18.05 -4.55
N GLY A 71 11.42 18.51 -5.02
CA GLY A 71 11.07 19.93 -5.13
C GLY A 71 11.78 20.70 -6.26
N ARG A 72 12.45 20.01 -7.20
CA ARG A 72 13.14 20.60 -8.36
C ARG A 72 12.60 20.05 -9.68
N LEU A 73 12.55 20.89 -10.69
CA LEU A 73 12.23 20.50 -12.07
C LEU A 73 13.51 20.00 -12.75
N TYR A 74 13.53 18.73 -13.15
CA TYR A 74 14.71 18.09 -13.74
C TYR A 74 14.73 18.16 -15.26
N CYS A 75 13.60 17.94 -15.91
CA CYS A 75 13.55 18.06 -17.37
C CYS A 75 12.15 18.46 -17.80
N SER A 76 12.09 19.13 -18.95
CA SER A 76 10.84 19.48 -19.59
C SER A 76 10.99 19.39 -21.10
N GLY A 77 10.01 18.79 -21.75
CA GLY A 77 10.01 18.64 -23.21
C GLY A 77 8.81 17.84 -23.68
N THR A 78 8.73 17.60 -24.98
CA THR A 78 7.76 16.65 -25.52
C THR A 78 8.15 15.22 -25.09
N PRO A 79 7.21 14.27 -25.04
CA PRO A 79 7.55 12.89 -24.70
C PRO A 79 8.64 12.31 -25.61
N LEU A 80 8.57 12.60 -26.92
CA LEU A 80 9.59 12.20 -27.90
C LEU A 80 10.96 12.84 -27.62
N PHE A 81 11.01 14.11 -27.24
CA PHE A 81 12.25 14.78 -26.88
C PHE A 81 12.89 14.11 -25.66
N LEU A 82 12.11 13.82 -24.63
CA LEU A 82 12.60 13.16 -23.42
C LEU A 82 13.13 11.75 -23.73
N LYS A 83 12.40 10.97 -24.53
CA LYS A 83 12.82 9.65 -25.00
C LYS A 83 14.10 9.68 -25.81
N ASN A 84 14.28 10.68 -26.68
CA ASN A 84 15.50 10.81 -27.47
C ASN A 84 16.71 11.29 -26.65
N CYS A 85 16.51 12.22 -25.70
CA CYS A 85 17.60 12.78 -24.90
C CYS A 85 18.04 11.86 -23.76
N PHE A 86 17.09 11.23 -23.07
CA PHE A 86 17.36 10.46 -21.85
C PHE A 86 17.19 8.96 -22.03
N GLY A 87 16.47 8.50 -23.06
CA GLY A 87 16.27 7.08 -23.34
C GLY A 87 17.57 6.36 -23.66
N LYS A 88 17.62 5.06 -23.37
CA LYS A 88 18.80 4.21 -23.63
C LYS A 88 18.77 3.64 -25.05
N GLY A 89 17.61 3.56 -25.69
CA GLY A 89 17.47 2.86 -26.95
C GLY A 89 16.04 2.41 -27.26
N PHE A 90 15.95 1.48 -28.20
CA PHE A 90 14.75 0.70 -28.45
C PHE A 90 14.94 -0.70 -27.87
N TYR A 91 13.84 -1.31 -27.43
CA TYR A 91 13.83 -2.69 -26.96
C TYR A 91 13.30 -3.58 -28.08
N LEU A 92 14.15 -4.50 -28.55
CA LEU A 92 13.81 -5.55 -29.49
C LEU A 92 13.47 -6.82 -28.72
N THR A 93 12.22 -7.24 -28.79
CA THR A 93 11.73 -8.48 -28.19
C THR A 93 11.69 -9.55 -29.27
N LEU A 94 12.41 -10.66 -29.08
CA LEU A 94 12.33 -11.86 -29.92
C LEU A 94 11.63 -12.96 -29.12
N VAL A 95 10.61 -13.59 -29.71
CA VAL A 95 9.86 -14.67 -29.06
C VAL A 95 10.20 -15.99 -29.73
N ARG A 96 10.74 -16.95 -29.00
CA ARG A 96 11.19 -18.26 -29.50
C ARG A 96 10.01 -19.24 -29.63
N LYS A 97 10.07 -20.12 -30.63
CA LYS A 97 9.12 -21.22 -30.77
C LYS A 97 9.39 -22.30 -29.73
N MET A 98 8.32 -22.94 -29.25
CA MET A 98 8.43 -24.18 -28.50
C MET A 98 8.41 -25.36 -29.47
N LYS A 99 9.39 -26.27 -29.33
CA LYS A 99 9.38 -27.58 -29.99
C LYS A 99 8.87 -28.61 -28.98
N ASN A 100 7.83 -29.34 -29.38
CA ASN A 100 7.37 -30.49 -28.62
C ASN A 100 8.10 -31.72 -29.17
N ILE A 101 9.09 -32.23 -28.44
CA ILE A 101 9.79 -33.44 -28.83
C ILE A 101 8.87 -34.62 -28.55
N GLN A 102 8.07 -35.01 -29.55
CA GLN A 102 7.52 -36.36 -29.55
C GLN A 102 8.68 -37.30 -29.85
N SER A 103 9.15 -38.02 -28.84
CA SER A 103 10.15 -39.06 -29.01
C SER A 103 9.56 -40.23 -29.83
N GLN A 104 9.52 -40.09 -31.16
CA GLN A 104 9.48 -41.25 -32.03
C GLN A 104 10.83 -41.96 -31.90
N ARG A 105 10.94 -42.85 -30.92
CA ARG A 105 11.92 -43.94 -30.97
C ARG A 105 11.62 -44.72 -32.25
N SER A 106 12.40 -44.46 -33.30
CA SER A 106 12.62 -45.40 -34.39
C SER A 106 13.03 -46.73 -33.77
N GLY A 107 12.08 -47.66 -33.66
CA GLY A 107 12.38 -49.03 -33.28
C GLY A 107 13.29 -49.62 -34.33
N CYS A 108 14.57 -49.80 -34.00
CA CYS A 108 15.39 -50.78 -34.70
C CYS A 108 14.74 -52.15 -34.48
N GLU A 109 14.10 -52.72 -35.50
CA GLU A 109 13.82 -54.15 -35.55
C GLU A 109 15.16 -54.90 -35.67
N GLY A 110 15.84 -55.03 -34.53
CA GLY A 110 16.91 -55.99 -34.37
C GLY A 110 16.29 -57.36 -34.17
N THR A 111 16.04 -58.09 -35.26
CA THR A 111 15.79 -59.53 -35.20
C THR A 111 17.01 -60.21 -34.59
N CYS A 112 16.94 -60.54 -33.30
CA CYS A 112 17.92 -61.39 -32.64
C CYS A 112 17.69 -62.84 -33.08
N SER A 113 18.53 -63.33 -33.99
CA SER A 113 18.60 -64.75 -34.33
C SER A 113 19.46 -65.47 -33.29
N CYS A 114 18.83 -65.98 -32.23
CA CYS A 114 19.45 -67.01 -31.39
C CYS A 114 18.52 -68.23 -31.35
N ALA A 115 18.91 -69.24 -32.12
CA ALA A 115 18.29 -70.56 -32.11
C ALA A 115 18.81 -71.36 -30.92
N SER A 116 17.95 -71.61 -29.92
CA SER A 116 18.02 -72.81 -29.09
C SER A 116 16.70 -72.97 -28.33
N LYS A 117 16.30 -74.24 -28.21
CA LYS A 117 14.97 -74.76 -27.87
C LYS A 117 14.47 -74.37 -26.47
N ASP A 118 13.14 -74.24 -26.40
CA ASP A 118 12.26 -74.35 -25.23
C ASP A 118 12.46 -73.35 -24.08
N PHE A 119 11.70 -72.24 -24.12
CA PHE A 119 10.81 -71.71 -23.07
C PHE A 119 10.54 -70.21 -23.32
N SER A 120 9.30 -69.86 -23.70
CA SER A 120 8.90 -68.47 -23.94
C SER A 120 8.57 -67.78 -22.61
N VAL A 121 9.44 -66.89 -22.15
CA VAL A 121 9.13 -65.96 -21.04
C VAL A 121 8.88 -64.57 -21.63
N LYS A 122 7.63 -64.12 -21.59
CA LYS A 122 7.27 -62.72 -21.87
C LYS A 122 7.71 -61.85 -20.69
N CYS A 123 8.61 -60.90 -20.94
CA CYS A 123 8.89 -59.82 -19.98
C CYS A 123 7.86 -58.70 -20.16
N PRO A 124 7.25 -58.16 -19.08
CA PRO A 124 6.33 -57.03 -19.19
C PRO A 124 7.11 -55.73 -19.36
N THR A 125 6.80 -55.00 -20.42
CA THR A 125 7.30 -53.65 -20.71
C THR A 125 6.77 -52.67 -19.66
N ARG A 126 7.69 -51.96 -18.98
CA ARG A 126 7.36 -50.77 -18.19
C ARG A 126 6.81 -49.69 -19.11
N ILE A 127 5.64 -49.15 -18.78
CA ILE A 127 5.14 -47.90 -19.32
C ILE A 127 5.83 -46.81 -18.49
N ASP A 128 6.89 -46.23 -19.03
CA ASP A 128 7.46 -45.01 -18.46
C ASP A 128 6.55 -43.85 -18.88
N GLU A 129 5.94 -43.17 -17.91
CA GLU A 129 5.19 -41.93 -18.11
C GLU A 129 6.13 -40.86 -18.69
N ILE A 130 5.90 -40.47 -19.95
CA ILE A 130 6.66 -39.43 -20.64
C ILE A 130 6.10 -38.06 -20.21
N THR A 131 6.79 -37.37 -19.32
CA THR A 131 6.68 -35.91 -19.21
C THR A 131 7.26 -35.27 -20.48
N PRO A 132 6.52 -34.45 -21.24
CA PRO A 132 7.07 -33.74 -22.38
C PRO A 132 8.03 -32.66 -21.88
N GLU A 133 9.34 -32.89 -22.01
CA GLU A 133 10.33 -31.82 -21.88
C GLU A 133 10.12 -30.85 -23.04
N GLN A 134 9.52 -29.69 -22.74
CA GLN A 134 9.34 -28.60 -23.69
C GLN A 134 10.72 -27.97 -23.94
N VAL A 135 11.31 -28.21 -25.10
CA VAL A 135 12.60 -27.62 -25.49
C VAL A 135 12.32 -26.39 -26.37
N LEU A 136 12.99 -25.27 -26.05
CA LEU A 136 12.90 -24.04 -26.83
C LEU A 136 13.73 -24.15 -28.10
N ASP A 137 13.20 -23.60 -29.19
CA ASP A 137 13.85 -23.58 -30.50
C ASP A 137 14.71 -22.32 -30.73
N GLY A 138 15.72 -22.44 -31.59
CA GLY A 138 16.79 -21.45 -31.81
C GLY A 138 17.83 -21.47 -30.69
N ASP A 139 19.09 -21.15 -30.94
CA ASP A 139 20.11 -20.95 -29.89
C ASP A 139 20.21 -19.47 -29.50
N VAL A 140 20.49 -19.16 -28.23
CA VAL A 140 20.57 -17.77 -27.75
C VAL A 140 21.80 -17.10 -28.35
N ASN A 141 22.88 -17.87 -28.53
CA ASN A 141 24.12 -17.36 -29.09
C ASN A 141 23.97 -17.06 -30.59
N GLU A 142 23.32 -17.95 -31.35
CA GLU A 142 23.03 -17.68 -32.78
C GLU A 142 22.17 -16.42 -32.95
N LEU A 143 21.14 -16.26 -32.12
CA LEU A 143 20.29 -15.06 -32.14
C LEU A 143 21.06 -13.79 -31.73
N MET A 144 21.93 -13.90 -30.71
CA MET A 144 22.82 -12.82 -30.31
C MET A 144 23.77 -12.44 -31.44
N ASP A 145 24.35 -13.42 -32.14
CA ASP A 145 25.29 -13.20 -33.23
C ASP A 145 24.63 -12.49 -34.40
N VAL A 146 23.40 -12.86 -34.77
CA VAL A 146 22.61 -12.15 -35.80
C VAL A 146 22.36 -10.70 -35.40
N VAL A 147 21.92 -10.45 -34.16
CA VAL A 147 21.65 -9.08 -33.69
C VAL A 147 22.93 -8.25 -33.65
N CYS A 148 24.02 -8.82 -33.11
CA CYS A 148 25.32 -8.16 -32.99
C CYS A 148 26.00 -7.96 -34.36
N HIS A 149 25.69 -8.80 -35.36
CA HIS A 149 26.20 -8.66 -36.72
C HIS A 149 25.73 -7.34 -37.36
N HIS A 150 24.45 -6.99 -37.19
CA HIS A 150 23.91 -5.72 -37.70
C HIS A 150 24.16 -4.55 -36.76
N VAL A 151 24.00 -4.76 -35.46
CA VAL A 151 24.10 -3.72 -34.43
C VAL A 151 25.07 -4.19 -33.33
N PRO A 152 26.38 -3.93 -33.47
CA PRO A 152 27.40 -4.46 -32.55
C PRO A 152 27.33 -3.87 -31.15
N GLU A 153 26.62 -2.75 -30.97
CA GLU A 153 26.43 -2.10 -29.67
C GLU A 153 25.17 -2.63 -28.94
N ALA A 154 24.43 -3.56 -29.54
CA ALA A 154 23.24 -4.17 -28.93
C ALA A 154 23.62 -4.99 -27.69
N LYS A 155 22.74 -5.00 -26.69
CA LYS A 155 22.95 -5.75 -25.44
C LYS A 155 21.72 -6.59 -25.12
N LEU A 156 21.91 -7.85 -24.76
CA LEU A 156 20.84 -8.66 -24.18
C LEU A 156 20.57 -8.19 -22.75
N VAL A 157 19.35 -7.74 -22.48
CA VAL A 157 18.92 -7.24 -21.16
C VAL A 157 18.23 -8.36 -20.40
N GLU A 158 17.30 -9.06 -21.05
CA GLU A 158 16.51 -10.11 -20.42
C GLU A 158 16.39 -11.34 -21.33
N CYS A 159 16.41 -12.51 -20.69
CA CYS A 159 16.19 -13.80 -21.33
C CYS A 159 15.27 -14.61 -20.40
N ILE A 160 13.96 -14.55 -20.65
CA ILE A 160 12.94 -15.13 -19.78
C ILE A 160 12.04 -16.05 -20.60
N GLY A 161 12.12 -17.36 -20.33
CA GLY A 161 11.30 -18.34 -21.03
C GLY A 161 11.51 -18.30 -22.55
N GLN A 162 10.44 -17.97 -23.30
CA GLN A 162 10.49 -17.83 -24.76
C GLN A 162 11.01 -16.46 -25.21
N GLU A 163 11.05 -15.45 -24.35
CA GLU A 163 11.31 -14.07 -24.76
C GLU A 163 12.76 -13.66 -24.51
N LEU A 164 13.37 -13.05 -25.52
CA LEU A 164 14.69 -12.45 -25.49
C LEU A 164 14.55 -10.96 -25.75
N ILE A 165 15.02 -10.12 -24.84
CA ILE A 165 14.90 -8.66 -24.94
C ILE A 165 16.29 -8.06 -25.13
N PHE A 166 16.50 -7.46 -26.29
CA PHE A 166 17.72 -6.75 -26.65
C PHE A 166 17.51 -5.24 -26.56
N LEU A 167 18.46 -4.53 -25.95
CA LEU A 167 18.54 -3.07 -25.99
C LEU A 167 19.37 -2.67 -27.22
N LEU A 168 18.71 -1.98 -28.14
CA LEU A 168 19.31 -1.39 -29.32
C LEU A 168 19.62 0.10 -29.06
N PRO A 169 20.89 0.53 -29.05
CA PRO A 169 21.26 1.88 -28.64
C PRO A 169 20.85 2.95 -29.66
N ASN A 170 20.30 4.06 -29.16
CA ASN A 170 19.90 5.21 -30.00
C ASN A 170 21.06 6.17 -30.31
N LYS A 171 22.18 6.08 -29.57
CA LYS A 171 23.36 6.93 -29.82
C LYS A 171 24.00 6.48 -31.14
N ASN A 172 24.08 7.37 -32.13
CA ASN A 172 24.54 7.09 -33.51
C ASN A 172 23.60 6.19 -34.32
N PHE A 173 22.30 6.51 -34.34
CA PHE A 173 21.28 5.78 -35.10
C PHE A 173 21.65 5.60 -36.60
N LYS A 174 22.13 4.40 -36.96
CA LYS A 174 22.43 4.00 -38.34
C LYS A 174 21.20 3.37 -38.97
N GLN A 175 20.33 4.19 -39.54
CA GLN A 175 19.04 3.76 -40.10
C GLN A 175 19.14 2.52 -41.04
N ARG A 176 20.22 2.42 -41.82
CA ARG A 176 20.46 1.28 -42.73
C ARG A 176 20.74 -0.05 -42.00
N ALA A 177 21.46 0.00 -40.88
CA ALA A 177 21.80 -1.19 -40.10
C ALA A 177 20.55 -1.77 -39.43
N TYR A 178 19.74 -0.91 -38.83
CA TYR A 178 18.45 -1.28 -38.24
C TYR A 178 17.48 -1.85 -39.28
N ALA A 179 17.35 -1.20 -40.44
CA ALA A 179 16.52 -1.71 -41.53
C ALA A 179 16.98 -3.08 -42.04
N SER A 180 18.30 -3.30 -42.13
CA SER A 180 18.86 -4.60 -42.52
C SER A 180 18.57 -5.68 -41.48
N LEU A 181 18.73 -5.37 -40.19
CA LEU A 181 18.40 -6.28 -39.09
C LEU A 181 16.94 -6.71 -39.14
N PHE A 182 16.00 -5.76 -39.22
CA PHE A 182 14.56 -6.11 -39.23
C PHE A 182 14.17 -6.93 -40.45
N ARG A 183 14.75 -6.62 -41.62
CA ARG A 183 14.52 -7.41 -42.83
C ARG A 183 15.07 -8.83 -42.69
N GLU A 184 16.28 -8.99 -42.16
CA GLU A 184 16.87 -10.32 -41.94
C GLU A 184 16.08 -11.13 -40.93
N LEU A 185 15.67 -10.52 -39.80
CA LEU A 185 14.83 -11.18 -38.79
C LEU A 185 13.47 -11.60 -39.35
N GLU A 186 12.88 -10.81 -40.25
CA GLU A 186 11.60 -11.14 -40.89
C GLU A 186 11.74 -12.26 -41.93
N GLU A 187 12.82 -12.26 -42.71
CA GLU A 187 13.11 -13.30 -43.71
C GLU A 187 13.53 -14.64 -43.08
N THR A 188 14.30 -14.61 -41.97
CA THR A 188 14.89 -15.81 -41.33
C THR A 188 14.17 -16.25 -40.06
N LEU A 189 12.97 -15.69 -39.80
CA LEU A 189 12.20 -15.91 -38.57
C LEU A 189 11.97 -17.40 -38.25
N ALA A 190 11.64 -18.20 -39.28
CA ALA A 190 11.39 -19.62 -39.13
C ALA A 190 12.67 -20.44 -38.91
N ASP A 191 13.76 -20.06 -39.59
CA ASP A 191 15.04 -20.78 -39.56
C ASP A 191 15.77 -20.54 -38.23
N LEU A 192 15.64 -19.33 -37.67
CA LEU A 192 16.18 -18.95 -36.36
C LEU A 192 15.37 -19.50 -35.17
N GLY A 193 14.30 -20.27 -35.42
CA GLY A 193 13.46 -20.83 -34.36
C GLY A 193 12.60 -19.77 -33.64
N LEU A 194 12.36 -18.61 -34.24
CA LEU A 194 11.53 -17.55 -33.68
C LEU A 194 10.06 -17.73 -34.08
N SER A 195 9.15 -17.18 -33.28
CA SER A 195 7.69 -17.13 -33.49
C SER A 195 7.23 -15.74 -33.88
N SER A 196 7.79 -14.71 -33.27
CA SER A 196 7.54 -13.30 -33.59
C SER A 196 8.69 -12.43 -33.08
N PHE A 197 8.79 -11.21 -33.60
CA PHE A 197 9.61 -10.16 -33.03
C PHE A 197 8.80 -8.87 -32.90
N GLY A 198 9.21 -8.00 -31.97
CA GLY A 198 8.59 -6.70 -31.73
C GLY A 198 9.62 -5.65 -31.33
N ILE A 199 9.31 -4.39 -31.61
CA ILE A 199 10.10 -3.24 -31.17
C ILE A 199 9.26 -2.36 -30.26
N SER A 200 9.86 -1.87 -29.18
CA SER A 200 9.25 -0.93 -28.25
C SER A 200 10.20 0.20 -27.88
N ASP A 201 9.63 1.35 -27.56
CA ASP A 201 10.39 2.53 -27.12
C ASP A 201 10.80 2.39 -25.64
N THR A 202 11.81 3.18 -25.23
CA THR A 202 12.09 3.34 -23.80
C THR A 202 10.87 3.95 -23.07
N PRO A 203 10.33 3.30 -22.03
CA PRO A 203 9.20 3.84 -21.27
C PRO A 203 9.59 5.10 -20.49
N LEU A 204 8.63 5.99 -20.24
CA LEU A 204 8.89 7.22 -19.47
C LEU A 204 9.25 6.93 -18.01
N GLU A 205 8.81 5.79 -17.47
CA GLU A 205 9.17 5.28 -16.15
C GLU A 205 10.69 5.09 -16.02
N GLU A 206 11.33 4.52 -17.04
CA GLU A 206 12.78 4.34 -17.03
C GLU A 206 13.52 5.68 -17.12
N ILE A 207 12.99 6.62 -17.92
CA ILE A 207 13.54 7.97 -18.02
C ILE A 207 13.43 8.70 -16.69
N PHE A 208 12.29 8.58 -16.01
CA PHE A 208 12.07 9.12 -14.68
C PHE A 208 13.11 8.58 -13.70
N LEU A 209 13.24 7.26 -13.60
CA LEU A 209 14.20 6.61 -12.71
C LEU A 209 15.63 7.10 -12.99
N LYS A 210 16.07 7.06 -14.25
CA LYS A 210 17.41 7.49 -14.66
C LYS A 210 17.70 8.96 -14.31
N VAL A 211 16.78 9.87 -14.65
CA VAL A 211 16.95 11.31 -14.36
C VAL A 211 16.98 11.58 -12.87
N THR A 212 16.26 10.79 -12.06
CA THR A 212 16.29 10.91 -10.60
C THR A 212 17.50 10.23 -9.95
N GLU A 213 17.99 9.11 -10.48
CA GLU A 213 19.19 8.40 -10.00
C GLU A 213 20.46 9.24 -10.20
N ASP A 214 20.60 9.87 -11.38
CA ASP A 214 21.75 10.76 -11.67
C ASP A 214 21.84 11.94 -10.68
N SER A 215 20.75 12.26 -9.98
CA SER A 215 20.69 13.43 -9.09
C SER A 215 21.24 13.21 -7.68
N ASP A 216 21.37 11.95 -7.24
CA ASP A 216 22.11 11.62 -6.01
C ASP A 216 23.61 11.94 -6.17
N SER A 217 24.08 12.19 -7.41
CA SER A 217 25.44 12.65 -7.71
C SER A 217 25.62 14.20 -7.77
N GLY A 218 24.59 14.98 -7.40
CA GLY A 218 24.69 16.43 -7.17
C GLY A 218 24.10 17.29 -8.30
N PRO A 219 23.74 18.56 -8.02
CA PRO A 219 22.94 19.36 -8.95
C PRO A 219 23.82 20.08 -9.98
N LEU A 220 23.84 19.57 -11.21
CA LEU A 220 24.32 20.32 -12.38
C LEU A 220 23.12 20.72 -13.25
N PHE A 221 22.50 21.84 -12.90
CA PHE A 221 21.70 22.60 -13.86
C PHE A 221 22.39 23.94 -14.13
N ALA A 222 23.08 24.01 -15.27
CA ALA A 222 23.37 25.24 -16.00
C ALA A 222 23.15 24.95 -17.49
N GLY A 223 22.49 25.86 -18.18
CA GLY A 223 21.97 25.68 -19.54
C GLY A 223 22.99 25.29 -20.61
N MET A 224 22.46 24.74 -21.71
CA MET A 224 23.13 24.35 -22.96
C MET A 224 24.45 25.06 -23.27
N VAL A 225 25.54 24.30 -23.41
CA VAL A 225 26.55 24.46 -24.48
C VAL A 225 27.17 23.09 -24.78
N LEU A 226 27.23 22.75 -26.08
CA LEU A 226 28.01 21.65 -26.65
C LEU A 226 29.46 21.69 -26.16
N GLY A 227 29.95 20.58 -25.60
CA GLY A 227 31.35 20.45 -25.23
C GLY A 227 31.70 18.99 -25.00
N GLU A 228 32.27 18.35 -26.02
CA GLU A 228 33.00 17.10 -25.87
C GLU A 228 34.03 17.23 -24.74
N LYS A 229 34.01 16.29 -23.81
CA LYS A 229 35.23 15.80 -23.19
C LYS A 229 35.02 14.38 -22.67
N ALA A 230 35.76 13.48 -23.32
CA ALA A 230 36.05 12.15 -22.86
C ALA A 230 36.69 12.20 -21.47
N GLN A 231 36.31 11.26 -20.60
CA GLN A 231 37.21 10.73 -19.60
C GLN A 231 36.89 9.26 -19.32
N GLN A 232 37.92 8.46 -19.59
CA GLN A 232 38.05 7.05 -19.29
C GLN A 232 37.97 6.83 -17.79
N ALA A 233 37.20 5.82 -17.38
CA ALA A 233 37.38 5.15 -16.10
C ALA A 233 37.53 3.65 -16.35
N ALA A 234 38.76 3.20 -16.07
CA ALA A 234 39.29 1.88 -15.80
C ALA A 234 38.43 0.63 -16.06
N GLN A 235 39.07 -0.25 -16.81
CA GLN A 235 38.81 -1.68 -16.96
C GLN A 235 38.70 -2.39 -15.61
N SER A 236 37.62 -3.13 -15.40
CA SER A 236 37.62 -4.33 -14.57
C SER A 236 37.16 -5.49 -15.45
N SER A 237 38.13 -6.29 -15.87
CA SER A 237 37.93 -7.60 -16.47
C SER A 237 37.24 -8.51 -15.46
N SER A 238 35.94 -8.77 -15.63
CA SER A 238 35.24 -9.86 -14.96
C SER A 238 34.72 -10.83 -16.00
N THR A 239 35.47 -11.91 -16.17
CA THR A 239 35.07 -13.16 -16.79
C THR A 239 33.65 -13.55 -16.36
N CYS A 240 32.76 -13.78 -17.33
CA CYS A 240 31.45 -14.38 -17.10
C CYS A 240 31.62 -15.83 -16.61
N SER A 241 31.68 -15.99 -15.30
CA SER A 241 31.26 -17.24 -14.66
C SER A 241 29.73 -17.18 -14.51
N PRO A 242 29.00 -18.28 -14.78
CA PRO A 242 27.56 -18.30 -14.53
C PRO A 242 27.34 -18.07 -13.04
N VAL A 243 26.75 -16.93 -12.70
CA VAL A 243 26.18 -16.69 -11.39
C VAL A 243 25.01 -17.65 -11.29
N GLN A 244 25.23 -18.76 -10.60
CA GLN A 244 24.13 -19.59 -10.12
C GLN A 244 23.21 -18.67 -9.32
N PRO A 245 21.90 -18.63 -9.61
CA PRO A 245 20.96 -18.04 -8.67
C PRO A 245 21.18 -18.74 -7.32
N PRO A 246 21.03 -18.04 -6.18
CA PRO A 246 21.05 -18.69 -4.88
C PRO A 246 20.12 -19.89 -4.95
N LEU A 247 20.68 -21.06 -4.64
CA LEU A 247 19.96 -22.31 -4.58
C LEU A 247 18.68 -22.06 -3.77
N GLU A 248 17.55 -21.96 -4.45
CA GLU A 248 16.27 -21.93 -3.76
C GLU A 248 16.26 -23.19 -2.89
N PRO A 249 16.00 -23.06 -1.57
CA PRO A 249 15.92 -24.23 -0.72
C PRO A 249 14.79 -25.09 -1.31
N GLN A 250 15.20 -26.20 -1.92
CA GLN A 250 14.36 -27.27 -2.42
C GLN A 250 13.17 -27.39 -1.48
N ASP A 251 11.98 -27.07 -1.99
CA ASP A 251 10.72 -27.03 -1.25
C ASP A 251 10.49 -28.42 -0.65
N ARG A 252 11.07 -28.64 0.53
CA ARG A 252 10.73 -29.74 1.41
C ARG A 252 9.31 -29.43 1.79
N GLY A 253 8.37 -30.04 1.06
CA GLY A 253 6.93 -29.86 1.23
C GLY A 253 6.64 -29.49 2.67
N THR A 254 6.40 -28.19 2.89
CA THR A 254 6.17 -27.68 4.22
C THR A 254 4.95 -28.42 4.69
N VAL A 255 5.11 -29.25 5.72
CA VAL A 255 3.99 -30.00 6.29
C VAL A 255 3.02 -28.92 6.77
N LEU A 256 1.98 -28.68 5.99
CA LEU A 256 0.96 -27.70 6.29
C LEU A 256 0.36 -28.15 7.62
N ASN A 257 0.61 -27.36 8.68
CA ASN A 257 0.00 -27.61 9.97
C ASN A 257 -1.51 -27.60 9.73
N THR A 258 -2.14 -28.76 9.83
CA THR A 258 -3.58 -28.93 9.62
C THR A 258 -4.24 -29.27 10.96
N GLY A 259 -5.47 -28.81 11.15
CA GLY A 259 -6.23 -29.03 12.39
C GLY A 259 -5.88 -28.09 13.55
N LEU A 260 -6.00 -28.58 14.79
CA LEU A 260 -5.97 -27.78 16.02
C LEU A 260 -4.64 -27.08 16.29
N ARG A 261 -3.53 -27.62 15.79
CA ARG A 261 -2.19 -27.02 15.94
C ARG A 261 -2.07 -25.71 15.17
N LEU A 262 -2.73 -25.58 14.02
CA LEU A 262 -2.81 -24.34 13.26
C LEU A 262 -3.70 -23.32 13.97
N VAL A 263 -4.81 -23.75 14.55
CA VAL A 263 -5.70 -22.87 15.34
C VAL A 263 -4.95 -22.30 16.54
N LEU A 264 -4.19 -23.13 17.27
CA LEU A 264 -3.39 -22.67 18.41
C LEU A 264 -2.30 -21.68 17.99
N GLN A 265 -1.60 -21.97 16.89
CA GLN A 265 -0.60 -21.05 16.32
C GLN A 265 -1.23 -19.73 15.86
N HIS A 266 -2.41 -19.78 15.26
CA HIS A 266 -3.14 -18.59 14.83
C HIS A 266 -3.60 -17.74 16.03
N VAL A 267 -4.14 -18.37 17.08
CA VAL A 267 -4.53 -17.69 18.32
C VAL A 267 -3.31 -17.07 19.00
N GLN A 268 -2.19 -17.80 19.09
CA GLN A 268 -0.95 -17.27 19.65
C GLN A 268 -0.43 -16.08 18.84
N ALA A 269 -0.45 -16.17 17.50
CA ALA A 269 -0.05 -15.07 16.62
C ALA A 269 -0.96 -13.84 16.78
N LEU A 270 -2.28 -14.04 16.92
CA LEU A 270 -3.23 -12.96 17.18
C LEU A 270 -3.00 -12.31 18.55
N LEU A 271 -2.69 -13.09 19.59
CA LEU A 271 -2.36 -12.57 20.92
C LEU A 271 -1.06 -11.76 20.91
N ILE A 272 -0.03 -12.25 20.23
CA ILE A 272 1.23 -11.51 20.04
C ILE A 272 0.97 -10.22 19.26
N LYS A 273 0.19 -10.27 18.16
CA LYS A 273 -0.18 -9.08 17.39
C LYS A 273 -0.95 -8.07 18.25
N ARG A 274 -1.91 -8.54 19.05
CA ARG A 274 -2.69 -7.70 19.97
C ARG A 274 -1.80 -7.08 21.05
N PHE A 275 -0.82 -7.82 21.55
CA PHE A 275 0.16 -7.31 22.52
C PHE A 275 1.08 -6.24 21.91
N HIS A 276 1.60 -6.46 20.71
CA HIS A 276 2.39 -5.45 19.98
C HIS A 276 1.56 -4.19 19.68
N HIS A 277 0.28 -4.34 19.34
CA HIS A 277 -0.61 -3.21 19.13
C HIS A 277 -0.88 -2.45 20.44
N ALA A 278 -1.19 -3.17 21.53
CA ALA A 278 -1.46 -2.58 22.84
C ALA A 278 -0.24 -1.85 23.43
N THR A 279 0.96 -2.39 23.25
CA THR A 279 2.21 -1.76 23.73
C THR A 279 2.62 -0.53 22.91
N ARG A 280 2.33 -0.52 21.60
CA ARG A 280 2.61 0.61 20.71
C ARG A 280 1.60 1.75 20.86
N SER A 281 0.34 1.44 21.14
CA SER A 281 -0.76 2.41 21.32
C SER A 281 -0.91 2.87 22.77
N ARG A 282 0.13 3.49 23.34
CA ARG A 282 0.11 3.98 24.74
C ARG A 282 -1.05 4.94 25.06
N LYS A 283 -1.51 5.71 24.06
CA LYS A 283 -2.66 6.62 24.19
C LYS A 283 -3.98 5.85 24.34
N ASP A 284 -4.20 4.82 23.53
CA ASP A 284 -5.40 3.99 23.58
C ASP A 284 -5.44 3.14 24.86
N PHE A 285 -4.29 2.61 25.29
CA PHE A 285 -4.19 1.88 26.55
C PHE A 285 -4.54 2.76 27.76
N LEU A 286 -4.05 4.00 27.78
CA LEU A 286 -4.35 4.96 28.84
C LEU A 286 -5.84 5.30 28.84
N ALA A 287 -6.42 5.59 27.67
CA ALA A 287 -7.85 5.87 27.55
C ALA A 287 -8.74 4.66 27.92
N GLN A 288 -8.32 3.42 27.63
CA GLN A 288 -9.16 2.24 27.85
C GLN A 288 -9.05 1.68 29.28
N MET A 289 -7.94 1.87 29.98
CA MET A 289 -7.74 1.35 31.35
C MET A 289 -7.87 2.43 32.43
N VAL A 290 -7.30 3.62 32.22
CA VAL A 290 -7.26 4.67 33.25
C VAL A 290 -8.61 5.35 33.37
N LEU A 291 -9.27 5.66 32.27
CA LEU A 291 -10.54 6.39 32.28
C LEU A 291 -11.67 5.62 33.00
N PRO A 292 -11.92 4.31 32.73
CA PRO A 292 -12.90 3.55 33.51
C PRO A 292 -12.52 3.45 35.00
N ALA A 293 -11.23 3.26 35.30
CA ALA A 293 -10.76 3.21 36.69
C ALA A 293 -11.01 4.54 37.42
N THR A 294 -10.81 5.68 36.76
CA THR A 294 -11.11 7.00 37.33
C THR A 294 -12.60 7.22 37.55
N PHE A 295 -13.47 6.73 36.65
CA PHE A 295 -14.92 6.82 36.83
C PHE A 295 -15.41 5.97 38.00
N VAL A 296 -14.89 4.75 38.15
CA VAL A 296 -15.21 3.89 39.30
C VAL A 296 -14.74 4.54 40.60
N PHE A 297 -13.52 5.10 40.61
CA PHE A 297 -13.01 5.83 41.76
C PHE A 297 -13.90 7.02 42.13
N LEU A 298 -14.29 7.84 41.15
CA LEU A 298 -15.19 8.98 41.37
C LEU A 298 -16.56 8.54 41.91
N ALA A 299 -17.11 7.43 41.39
CA ALA A 299 -18.38 6.86 41.85
C ALA A 299 -18.30 6.37 43.31
N LEU A 300 -17.18 5.77 43.73
CA LEU A 300 -16.95 5.37 45.12
C LEU A 300 -16.84 6.58 46.04
N VAL A 301 -16.11 7.62 45.63
CA VAL A 301 -16.02 8.87 46.40
C VAL A 301 -17.40 9.51 46.58
N LEU A 302 -18.21 9.57 45.51
CA LEU A 302 -19.58 10.09 45.59
C LEU A 302 -20.48 9.25 46.50
N SER A 303 -20.29 7.92 46.53
CA SER A 303 -21.05 7.03 47.40
C SER A 303 -20.77 7.23 48.89
N ILE A 304 -19.58 7.74 49.27
CA ILE A 304 -19.26 8.08 50.67
C ILE A 304 -20.03 9.34 51.13
N ILE A 305 -20.39 10.23 50.21
CA ILE A 305 -21.11 11.46 50.51
C ILE A 305 -22.60 11.18 50.80
N VAL A 306 -23.15 10.10 50.23
CA VAL A 306 -24.55 9.72 50.45
C VAL A 306 -24.67 9.16 51.88
N PRO A 307 -25.49 9.80 52.76
CA PRO A 307 -25.64 9.31 54.12
C PRO A 307 -26.23 7.89 54.10
N PRO A 308 -25.73 6.97 54.92
CA PRO A 308 -26.32 5.65 55.01
C PRO A 308 -27.75 5.77 55.51
N PHE A 309 -28.68 5.09 54.84
CA PHE A 309 -30.04 4.89 55.35
C PHE A 309 -29.97 3.94 56.54
N GLY A 310 -29.63 4.49 57.70
CA GLY A 310 -29.68 3.83 59.01
C GLY A 310 -30.74 4.51 59.87
N GLU A 311 -31.41 3.72 60.72
CA GLU A 311 -32.44 4.18 61.64
C GLU A 311 -31.98 5.44 62.38
N TYR A 312 -32.72 6.54 62.19
CA TYR A 312 -32.44 7.77 62.91
C TYR A 312 -32.68 7.52 64.40
N PRO A 313 -31.72 7.85 65.28
CA PRO A 313 -31.93 7.71 66.72
C PRO A 313 -33.14 8.55 67.14
N ALA A 314 -33.88 8.09 68.15
CA ALA A 314 -35.04 8.81 68.68
C ALA A 314 -34.62 10.23 69.09
N LEU A 315 -35.23 11.24 68.44
CA LEU A 315 -34.91 12.64 68.66
C LEU A 315 -35.79 13.19 69.79
N THR A 316 -35.19 13.65 70.88
CA THR A 316 -35.92 14.31 71.96
C THR A 316 -36.44 15.67 71.47
N LEU A 317 -37.76 15.83 71.44
CA LEU A 317 -38.40 17.07 70.98
C LEU A 317 -38.29 18.15 72.04
N HIS A 318 -37.46 19.16 71.76
CA HIS A 318 -37.42 20.40 72.52
C HIS A 318 -37.71 21.59 71.61
N PRO A 319 -38.37 22.66 72.11
CA PRO A 319 -38.72 23.84 71.30
C PRO A 319 -37.51 24.52 70.61
N TRP A 320 -36.30 24.36 71.14
CA TRP A 320 -35.06 24.99 70.65
C TRP A 320 -34.30 24.20 69.56
N ILE A 321 -34.82 23.07 69.10
CA ILE A 321 -34.12 22.20 68.13
C ILE A 321 -33.84 22.88 66.78
N TYR A 322 -34.55 23.96 66.47
CA TYR A 322 -34.44 24.70 65.21
C TYR A 322 -33.60 25.99 65.32
N GLY A 323 -32.85 26.17 66.40
CA GLY A 323 -32.00 27.35 66.62
C GLY A 323 -32.74 28.54 67.26
N GLN A 324 -32.38 29.77 66.91
CA GLN A 324 -33.03 30.97 67.44
C GLN A 324 -34.45 31.10 66.88
N GLN A 325 -35.44 31.00 67.76
CA GLN A 325 -36.85 31.20 67.43
C GLN A 325 -37.44 32.31 68.28
N TYR A 326 -38.30 33.11 67.67
CA TYR A 326 -39.08 34.14 68.35
C TYR A 326 -40.54 33.69 68.35
N THR A 327 -41.08 33.36 69.52
CA THR A 327 -42.50 33.07 69.71
C THR A 327 -43.21 34.34 70.15
N PHE A 328 -44.18 34.77 69.35
CA PHE A 328 -45.05 35.89 69.69
C PHE A 328 -46.30 35.34 70.38
N PHE A 329 -46.76 36.04 71.43
CA PHE A 329 -48.06 35.79 72.04
C PHE A 329 -48.86 37.10 72.02
N SER A 330 -50.18 36.98 71.86
CA SER A 330 -51.12 38.11 71.91
C SER A 330 -51.93 38.04 73.19
N MET A 331 -52.21 39.22 73.75
CA MET A 331 -53.10 39.39 74.90
C MET A 331 -54.40 40.00 74.41
N ASP A 332 -55.32 39.15 73.93
CA ASP A 332 -56.53 39.61 73.24
C ASP A 332 -57.56 40.25 74.19
N GLU A 333 -57.51 39.94 75.48
CA GLU A 333 -58.37 40.53 76.53
C GLU A 333 -57.56 41.33 77.56
N PRO A 334 -57.31 42.63 77.32
CA PRO A 334 -56.61 43.48 78.29
C PRO A 334 -57.52 43.74 79.52
N GLY A 335 -57.04 43.36 80.72
CA GLY A 335 -57.73 43.55 82.00
C GLY A 335 -58.16 42.26 82.71
N ASN A 336 -57.99 41.09 82.08
CA ASN A 336 -58.19 39.81 82.75
C ASN A 336 -56.99 39.47 83.65
N LYS A 337 -57.19 39.56 84.97
CA LYS A 337 -56.15 39.29 85.98
C LYS A 337 -55.49 37.92 85.83
N HIS A 338 -56.22 36.90 85.37
CA HIS A 338 -55.66 35.56 85.16
C HIS A 338 -54.69 35.52 83.97
N LEU A 339 -54.98 36.27 82.91
CA LEU A 339 -54.15 36.33 81.71
C LEU A 339 -52.87 37.12 81.97
N GLU A 340 -52.94 38.19 82.77
CA GLU A 340 -51.77 38.97 83.20
C GLU A 340 -50.81 38.13 84.04
N ILE A 341 -51.32 37.33 84.98
CA ILE A 341 -50.51 36.38 85.77
C ILE A 341 -49.85 35.34 84.86
N LEU A 342 -50.57 34.82 83.86
CA LEU A 342 -50.02 33.86 82.92
C LEU A 342 -48.89 34.46 82.08
N ALA A 343 -49.09 35.68 81.54
CA ALA A 343 -48.07 36.38 80.77
C ALA A 343 -46.82 36.67 81.60
N ASP A 344 -47.01 37.06 82.88
CA ASP A 344 -45.92 37.28 83.83
C ASP A 344 -45.11 36.00 84.07
N VAL A 345 -45.78 34.86 84.29
CA VAL A 345 -45.13 33.54 84.48
C VAL A 345 -44.39 33.06 83.22
N LEU A 346 -44.88 33.38 82.02
CA LEU A 346 -44.24 32.99 80.76
C LEU A 346 -43.00 33.84 80.44
N LEU A 347 -43.01 35.12 80.78
CA LEU A 347 -41.91 36.06 80.53
C LEU A 347 -40.84 36.06 81.63
N ASN A 348 -41.22 35.78 82.88
CA ASN A 348 -40.32 35.75 84.03
C ASN A 348 -39.94 34.32 84.44
N LYS A 349 -38.86 34.17 85.23
CA LYS A 349 -38.32 32.86 85.65
C LYS A 349 -39.42 32.01 86.32
N PRO A 350 -39.69 30.76 85.87
CA PRO A 350 -38.84 29.86 85.07
C PRO A 350 -38.83 30.07 83.55
N GLY A 351 -39.71 30.92 83.00
CA GLY A 351 -39.76 31.30 81.59
C GLY A 351 -40.48 30.31 80.68
N PHE A 352 -40.54 30.63 79.39
CA PHE A 352 -41.17 29.80 78.36
C PHE A 352 -40.35 28.52 78.06
N GLY A 353 -40.92 27.35 78.37
CA GLY A 353 -40.37 26.03 78.03
C GLY A 353 -39.88 25.22 79.24
N ASN A 354 -39.27 24.07 78.97
CA ASN A 354 -38.81 23.11 79.98
C ASN A 354 -37.29 23.16 80.28
N ARG A 355 -36.56 24.21 79.84
CA ARG A 355 -35.09 24.28 79.95
C ARG A 355 -34.56 24.25 81.39
N CYS A 356 -35.38 24.65 82.35
CA CYS A 356 -35.03 24.74 83.75
C CYS A 356 -35.40 23.49 84.57
N LEU A 357 -36.01 22.47 83.96
CA LEU A 357 -36.29 21.19 84.60
C LEU A 357 -35.03 20.32 84.58
N LYS A 358 -34.63 19.80 85.75
CA LYS A 358 -33.55 18.81 85.86
C LYS A 358 -33.94 17.54 85.09
N GLU A 359 -32.98 16.95 84.38
CA GLU A 359 -33.15 15.76 83.52
C GLU A 359 -33.66 14.49 84.24
N GLU A 360 -33.69 14.46 85.58
CA GLU A 360 -34.12 13.30 86.38
C GLU A 360 -35.59 12.87 86.20
N TRP A 361 -36.43 13.65 85.52
CA TRP A 361 -37.86 13.36 85.33
C TRP A 361 -38.22 12.85 83.93
N LEU A 362 -37.24 12.63 83.03
CA LEU A 362 -37.47 12.18 81.65
C LEU A 362 -36.87 10.79 81.41
N LEU A 363 -37.25 9.83 82.25
CA LEU A 363 -37.01 8.39 82.05
C LEU A 363 -38.27 7.70 81.53
#